data_AF-A0A958VTB8-F1
#
_entry.id   AF-A0A958VTB8-F1
#
_cell.length_a   1.000
_cell.length_b   1.000
_cell.length_c   1.000
_cell.angle_alpha   90.00
_cell.angle_beta   90.00
_cell.angle_gamma   90.00
#
_symmetry.space_group_name_H-M   'P 1'
#
loop_
_entity.id
_entity.type
_entity.pdbx_description
1 polymer ?
#
loop_
_entity_poly.entity_id
_entity_poly.type
_entity_poly.pdbx_seq_one_letter_code
_entity_poly.pdbx_strand_id
1 'polypeptide(L)'
;VDLKEDTHGNPYITEINVRHVAFTQCFAAGGANFAEDTMRLLDEDPDFDKEFSIYEFENDLIFLRDVDERPILMKEHKLLKRL
;
A
#
# COMPACT_ATOMS: atom_id res chain seq x y z
N VAL A 1 -3.87 5.97 -7.16
CA VAL A 1 -5.06 6.13 -8.03
C VAL A 1 -6.21 5.55 -7.26
N ASP A 2 -7.30 6.28 -7.17
CA ASP A 2 -8.48 5.83 -6.46
C ASP A 2 -9.43 5.21 -7.47
N LEU A 3 -9.89 4.00 -7.16
CA LEU A 3 -10.78 3.22 -8.00
C LEU A 3 -12.10 2.99 -7.27
N LYS A 4 -13.19 2.94 -8.02
CA LYS A 4 -14.50 2.53 -7.54
C LYS A 4 -15.07 1.42 -8.43
N GLU A 5 -15.56 0.38 -7.81
CA GLU A 5 -16.22 -0.74 -8.49
C GLU A 5 -17.69 -0.40 -8.83
N ASP A 6 -18.16 -0.82 -9.99
CA ASP A 6 -19.59 -0.78 -10.34
C ASP A 6 -20.35 -2.01 -9.83
N THR A 7 -21.65 -2.12 -10.16
CA THR A 7 -22.50 -3.26 -9.74
C THR A 7 -22.13 -4.60 -10.39
N HIS A 8 -21.22 -4.61 -11.36
CA HIS A 8 -20.78 -5.80 -12.10
C HIS A 8 -19.30 -6.15 -11.84
N GLY A 9 -18.62 -5.43 -10.94
CA GLY A 9 -17.21 -5.68 -10.65
C GLY A 9 -16.22 -4.87 -11.49
N ASN A 10 -16.67 -3.97 -12.36
CA ASN A 10 -15.74 -3.20 -13.20
C ASN A 10 -15.13 -2.03 -12.42
N PRO A 11 -13.79 -1.86 -12.43
CA PRO A 11 -13.15 -0.73 -11.79
C PRO A 11 -13.22 0.53 -12.64
N TYR A 12 -13.58 1.65 -12.03
CA TYR A 12 -13.56 2.99 -12.63
C TYR A 12 -12.62 3.90 -11.86
N ILE A 13 -11.86 4.72 -12.58
CA ILE A 13 -10.99 5.73 -11.98
C ILE A 13 -11.83 6.89 -11.45
N THR A 14 -11.61 7.26 -10.20
CA THR A 14 -12.27 8.44 -9.59
C THR A 14 -11.29 9.58 -9.34
N GLU A 15 -10.04 9.29 -8.95
CA GLU A 15 -9.05 10.32 -8.63
C GLU A 15 -7.62 9.85 -8.96
N ILE A 16 -6.79 10.77 -9.44
CA ILE A 16 -5.35 10.57 -9.64
C ILE A 16 -4.60 11.50 -8.70
N ASN A 17 -4.05 10.93 -7.62
CA ASN A 17 -3.17 11.62 -6.69
C ASN A 17 -1.70 11.47 -7.12
N VAL A 18 -1.05 12.57 -7.50
CA VAL A 18 0.39 12.60 -7.82
C VAL A 18 1.20 12.94 -6.55
N ARG A 19 0.89 12.26 -5.46
CA ARG A 19 1.53 12.37 -4.14
C ARG A 19 1.24 11.14 -3.29
N HIS A 20 2.05 10.92 -2.26
CA HIS A 20 1.81 9.87 -1.28
C HIS A 20 0.48 10.07 -0.53
N VAL A 21 -0.21 8.95 -0.27
CA VAL A 21 -1.42 8.91 0.55
C VAL A 21 -1.07 8.81 2.04
N ALA A 22 -2.04 9.15 2.90
CA ALA A 22 -1.85 9.29 4.36
C ALA A 22 -1.38 8.02 5.09
N PHE A 23 -1.45 6.85 4.47
CA PHE A 23 -1.10 5.55 5.07
C PHE A 23 0.00 4.82 4.30
N THR A 24 0.86 5.56 3.59
CA THR A 24 2.01 5.00 2.85
C THR A 24 2.90 4.10 3.72
N GLN A 25 3.05 4.41 5.01
CA GLN A 25 3.82 3.57 5.93
C GLN A 25 3.28 2.13 6.06
N CYS A 26 1.96 1.94 5.92
CA CYS A 26 1.36 0.60 5.96
C CYS A 26 1.74 -0.22 4.72
N PHE A 27 1.83 0.43 3.55
CA PHE A 27 2.29 -0.22 2.33
C PHE A 27 3.76 -0.63 2.44
N ALA A 28 4.61 0.26 2.97
CA ALA A 28 6.02 -0.06 3.20
C ALA A 28 6.17 -1.25 4.16
N ALA A 29 5.42 -1.27 5.27
CA ALA A 29 5.40 -2.40 6.20
C ALA A 29 4.91 -3.72 5.56
N GLY A 30 4.05 -3.62 4.52
CA GLY A 30 3.59 -4.76 3.73
C GLY A 30 4.51 -5.16 2.58
N GLY A 31 5.61 -4.44 2.34
CA GLY A 31 6.61 -4.74 1.31
C GLY A 31 6.67 -3.76 0.12
N ALA A 32 5.78 -2.77 0.06
CA ALA A 32 5.74 -1.75 -1.00
C ALA A 32 6.29 -0.41 -0.51
N ASN A 33 7.61 -0.23 -0.56
CA ASN A 33 8.29 0.93 0.02
C ASN A 33 8.54 2.05 -0.98
N PHE A 34 7.48 2.76 -1.36
CA PHE A 34 7.56 3.85 -2.35
C PHE A 34 8.52 4.99 -1.99
N ALA A 35 8.74 5.23 -0.69
CA ALA A 35 9.66 6.29 -0.25
C ALA A 35 11.12 5.90 -0.54
N GLU A 36 11.48 4.66 -0.22
CA GLU A 36 12.79 4.10 -0.58
C GLU A 36 12.95 4.02 -2.10
N ASP A 37 11.94 3.52 -2.83
CA ASP A 37 11.98 3.48 -4.30
C ASP A 37 12.23 4.86 -4.90
N THR A 38 11.55 5.88 -4.39
CA THR A 38 11.75 7.27 -4.83
C THR A 38 13.17 7.75 -4.57
N MET A 39 13.73 7.47 -3.38
CA MET A 39 15.11 7.83 -3.04
C MET A 39 16.11 7.12 -3.94
N ARG A 40 15.98 5.80 -4.12
CA ARG A 40 16.87 5.00 -4.99
C ARG A 40 16.83 5.48 -6.44
N LEU A 41 15.63 5.82 -6.94
CA LEU A 41 15.47 6.38 -8.28
C LEU A 41 16.15 7.75 -8.41
N LEU A 42 16.02 8.62 -7.40
CA LEU A 42 16.64 9.96 -7.39
C LEU A 42 18.16 9.92 -7.22
N ASP A 43 18.68 8.92 -6.50
CA ASP A 43 20.11 8.68 -6.29
C ASP A 43 20.78 7.98 -7.49
N GLU A 44 20.02 7.72 -8.57
CA GLU A 44 20.48 6.98 -9.76
C GLU A 44 21.09 5.62 -9.41
N ASP A 45 20.51 4.92 -8.42
CA ASP A 45 20.96 3.59 -8.00
C ASP A 45 20.98 2.64 -9.23
N PRO A 46 22.15 2.09 -9.61
CA PRO A 46 22.28 1.24 -10.80
C PRO A 46 21.51 -0.08 -10.67
N ASP A 47 21.19 -0.50 -9.43
CA ASP A 47 20.46 -1.73 -9.14
C ASP A 47 18.95 -1.47 -8.92
N PHE A 48 18.48 -0.23 -9.15
CA PHE A 48 17.06 0.08 -9.07
C PHE A 48 16.33 -0.39 -10.34
N ASP A 49 15.39 -1.32 -10.16
CA ASP A 49 14.54 -1.82 -11.25
C ASP A 49 13.51 -0.76 -11.67
N LYS A 50 13.52 -0.39 -12.95
CA LYS A 50 12.63 0.62 -13.54
C LYS A 50 11.48 0.01 -14.33
N GLU A 51 11.43 -1.32 -14.43
CA GLU A 51 10.32 -2.01 -15.07
C GLU A 51 9.05 -1.86 -14.24
N PHE A 52 7.91 -1.82 -14.93
CA PHE A 52 6.63 -1.71 -14.27
C PHE A 52 6.34 -2.97 -13.45
N SER A 53 6.06 -2.80 -12.16
CA SER A 53 5.65 -3.86 -11.26
C SER A 53 4.40 -3.47 -10.47
N ILE A 54 3.61 -4.49 -10.11
CA ILE A 54 2.48 -4.35 -9.19
C ILE A 54 2.88 -5.05 -7.89
N TYR A 55 2.82 -4.31 -6.79
CA TYR A 55 3.01 -4.90 -5.47
C TYR A 55 1.81 -5.76 -5.09
N GLU A 56 2.08 -7.02 -4.76
CA GLU A 56 1.10 -7.93 -4.19
C GLU A 56 1.38 -8.07 -2.70
N PHE A 57 0.34 -7.89 -1.89
CA PHE A 57 0.42 -8.12 -0.46
C PHE A 57 0.00 -9.54 -0.14
N GLU A 58 0.54 -10.09 0.96
CA GLU A 58 0.11 -11.41 1.40
C GLU A 58 -1.41 -11.45 1.64
N ASN A 59 -2.05 -12.56 1.24
CA ASN A 59 -3.45 -12.80 1.56
C ASN A 59 -3.72 -12.67 3.07
N ASP A 60 -4.94 -12.26 3.42
CA ASP A 60 -5.39 -12.11 4.82
C ASP A 60 -4.64 -11.00 5.59
N LEU A 61 -3.89 -10.14 4.92
CA LEU A 61 -3.23 -8.99 5.53
C LEU A 61 -4.20 -7.81 5.67
N ILE A 62 -4.32 -7.29 6.89
CA ILE A 62 -5.08 -6.08 7.21
C ILE A 62 -4.16 -5.06 7.90
N PHE A 63 -4.49 -3.78 7.76
CA PHE A 63 -3.91 -2.75 8.60
C PHE A 63 -4.99 -2.04 9.42
N LEU A 64 -4.71 -1.84 10.70
CA LEU A 64 -5.52 -1.03 11.60
C LEU A 64 -4.78 0.29 11.78
N ARG A 65 -5.47 1.40 11.57
CA ARG A 65 -4.92 2.73 11.79
C ARG A 65 -5.85 3.53 12.69
N ASP A 66 -5.26 4.30 13.59
CA ASP A 66 -5.93 5.38 14.30
C ASP A 66 -5.33 6.72 13.87
N VAL A 67 -5.92 7.83 14.33
CA VAL A 67 -5.40 9.19 14.08
C VAL A 67 -4.11 9.43 14.86
N ASP A 68 -4.07 9.00 16.13
CA ASP A 68 -2.98 9.32 17.06
C ASP A 68 -2.10 8.12 17.44
N GLU A 69 -2.30 6.97 16.79
CA GLU A 69 -1.56 5.74 17.10
C GLU A 69 -0.77 5.19 15.93
N ARG A 70 0.25 4.39 16.25
CA ARG A 70 1.04 3.67 15.25
C ARG A 70 0.15 2.61 14.58
N PRO A 71 0.09 2.57 13.24
CA PRO A 71 -0.68 1.54 12.56
C PRO A 71 -0.15 0.14 12.86
N ILE A 72 -1.07 -0.80 12.93
CA ILE A 72 -0.78 -2.21 13.13
C ILE A 72 -1.04 -2.94 11.82
N LEU A 73 0.00 -3.58 11.28
CA LEU A 73 -0.13 -4.51 10.17
C LEU A 73 -0.21 -5.93 10.73
N MET A 74 -1.24 -6.68 10.39
CA MET A 74 -1.46 -8.02 10.94
C MET A 74 -2.29 -8.91 10.03
N LYS A 75 -2.37 -10.20 10.37
CA LYS A 75 -3.29 -11.13 9.73
C LYS A 75 -4.70 -10.99 10.30
N GLU A 76 -5.72 -10.92 9.45
CA GLU A 76 -7.12 -10.72 9.84
C GLU A 76 -7.59 -11.82 10.80
N HIS A 77 -7.24 -13.08 10.53
CA HIS A 77 -7.60 -14.19 11.43
C HIS A 77 -7.03 -14.05 12.85
N LYS A 78 -5.97 -13.24 13.06
CA LYS A 78 -5.42 -12.96 14.40
C LYS A 78 -6.23 -11.91 15.16
N LEU A 79 -7.00 -11.07 14.46
CA LEU A 79 -7.88 -10.07 15.08
C LEU A 79 -9.08 -10.77 15.73
N LEU A 80 -9.74 -11.67 15.00
CA LEU A 80 -10.95 -12.37 15.46
C LEU A 80 -10.71 -13.33 16.64
N LYS A 81 -9.48 -13.82 16.83
CA LYS A 81 -9.12 -14.65 18.00
C LYS A 81 -8.97 -13.86 19.30
N ARG A 82 -8.97 -12.53 19.25
CA ARG A 82 -8.80 -11.64 20.41
C ARG A 82 -10.12 -11.02 20.90
N LEU A 83 -11.21 -11.20 20.15
CA LEU A 83 -12.58 -10.82 20.51
C LEU A 83 -13.31 -12.03 21.10
#